data_AF-A0AAE1RUD4-F1
#
_entry.id   AF-A0AAE1RUD4-F1
#
_cell.length_a   1.000
_cell.length_b   1.000
_cell.length_c   1.000
_cell.angle_alpha   90.00
_cell.angle_beta   90.00
_cell.angle_gamma   90.00
#
_symmetry.space_group_name_H-M   'P 1'
#
loop_
_entity.id
_entity.type
_entity.pdbx_description
1 polymer ?
#
loop_
_entity_poly.entity_id
_entity_poly.type
_entity_poly.pdbx_seq_one_letter_code
_entity_poly.pdbx_strand_id
1 'polypeptide(L)' 'MLTNFGSMALDRIHNTLKMFCIADPTYDKSLQQLQSFLSGLVAEEKLEFRDGMYFLRK' A
#
# COMPACT_ATOMS: atom_id res chain seq x y z
N MET A 1 -4.85 -6.54 -3.38
CA MET A 1 -3.42 -6.88 -3.63
C MET A 1 -2.82 -7.69 -2.49
N LEU A 2 -2.73 -7.13 -1.27
CA LEU A 2 -2.14 -7.83 -0.11
C LEU A 2 -2.85 -9.15 0.24
N THR A 3 -4.18 -9.23 0.06
CA THR A 3 -4.94 -10.49 0.22
C THR A 3 -4.44 -11.62 -0.68
N ASN A 4 -3.96 -11.31 -1.89
CA ASN A 4 -3.52 -12.30 -2.88
C ASN A 4 -2.01 -12.59 -2.80
N PHE A 5 -1.20 -11.56 -2.52
CA PHE A 5 0.27 -11.66 -2.51
C PHE A 5 0.88 -11.83 -1.11
N GLY A 6 0.07 -11.74 -0.05
CA GLY A 6 0.50 -11.86 1.35
C GLY A 6 1.10 -10.57 1.90
N SER A 7 2.25 -10.16 1.35
CA SER A 7 2.94 -8.94 1.78
C SER A 7 3.63 -8.22 0.63
N MET A 8 3.79 -6.91 0.76
CA MET A 8 4.46 -6.09 -0.25
C MET A 8 5.22 -4.94 0.39
N ALA A 9 6.38 -4.61 -0.18
CA ALA A 9 7.12 -3.40 0.15
C ALA A 9 6.40 -2.15 -0.41
N LEU A 10 6.67 -0.98 0.19
CA LEU A 10 6.03 0.30 -0.15
C LEU A 10 6.13 0.64 -1.64
N ASP A 11 7.34 0.52 -2.20
CA ASP A 11 7.66 0.79 -3.61
C ASP A 11 6.88 -0.13 -4.54
N ARG A 12 6.74 -1.42 -4.18
CA ARG A 12 5.98 -2.38 -4.98
C ARG A 12 4.49 -2.06 -4.96
N ILE A 13 3.93 -1.68 -3.80
CA ILE A 13 2.53 -1.24 -3.71
C ILE A 13 2.33 -0.01 -4.60
N HIS A 14 3.22 0.99 -4.49
CA HIS A 14 3.16 2.21 -5.27
C HIS A 14 3.19 1.96 -6.79
N ASN A 15 4.13 1.14 -7.25
CA ASN A 15 4.26 0.80 -8.66
C ASN A 15 3.05 0.01 -9.18
N THR A 16 2.49 -0.87 -8.36
CA THR A 16 1.29 -1.63 -8.71
C THR A 16 0.07 -0.68 -8.82
N LEU A 17 -0.08 0.26 -7.89
CA LEU A 17 -1.14 1.28 -8.00
C LEU A 17 -0.97 2.13 -9.27
N LYS A 18 0.24 2.59 -9.60
CA LYS A 18 0.51 3.32 -10.86
C LYS A 18 0.15 2.52 -12.11
N MET A 19 0.46 1.22 -12.12
CA MET A 19 0.25 0.37 -13.30
C MET A 19 -1.22 -0.01 -13.51
N PHE A 20 -1.99 -0.18 -12.44
CA PHE A 20 -3.36 -0.73 -12.52
C PHE A 20 -4.47 0.29 -12.21
N CYS A 21 -4.19 1.37 -11.48
CA CYS A 21 -5.17 2.45 -11.22
C CYS A 21 -5.06 3.56 -12.28
N ILE A 22 -5.29 3.17 -13.55
CA ILE A 22 -5.23 4.04 -14.73
C ILE A 22 -6.60 4.62 -15.15
N ALA A 23 -7.69 4.16 -14.54
CA ALA A 23 -9.04 4.68 -14.78
C ALA A 23 -9.29 5.93 -13.94
N ASP A 24 -10.17 6.84 -14.40
CA ASP A 24 -10.49 8.09 -13.71
C ASP A 24 -11.21 7.84 -12.36
N PRO A 25 -10.66 8.33 -11.22
CA PRO A 25 -9.44 9.14 -11.09
C PRO A 25 -8.15 8.31 -11.13
N THR A 26 -7.24 8.74 -12.00
CA THR A 26 -5.90 8.15 -12.13
C THR A 26 -5.12 8.29 -10.83
N TYR A 27 -4.32 7.29 -10.48
CA TYR A 27 -3.42 7.37 -9.34
C TYR A 27 -2.29 8.38 -9.59
N ASP A 28 -2.33 9.51 -8.89
CA ASP A 28 -1.41 10.65 -8.99
C ASP A 28 -0.61 10.90 -7.70
N LYS A 29 -0.79 10.05 -6.68
CA LYS A 29 -0.20 10.25 -5.35
C LYS A 29 1.30 9.98 -5.35
N SER A 30 2.05 10.68 -4.50
CA SER A 30 3.48 10.45 -4.30
C SER A 30 3.75 9.23 -3.41
N LEU A 31 5.00 8.75 -3.42
CA LEU A 31 5.43 7.64 -2.54
C LEU A 31 5.23 7.99 -1.05
N GLN A 32 5.52 9.24 -0.66
CA GLN A 32 5.33 9.74 0.71
C GLN A 32 3.85 9.83 1.09
N GLN A 33 2.99 10.28 0.18
CA GLN A 33 1.54 10.30 0.43
C GLN A 33 0.99 8.88 0.64
N LEU A 34 1.46 7.91 -0.16
CA LEU A 34 1.12 6.50 0.03
C LEU A 34 1.62 5.99 1.38
N GLN A 35 2.86 6.29 1.75
CA GLN A 35 3.43 5.89 3.03
C GLN A 35 2.60 6.42 4.20
N SER A 36 2.25 7.72 4.19
CA SER A 36 1.42 8.32 5.22
C SER A 36 0.04 7.66 5.32
N PHE A 37 -0.58 7.34 4.18
CA PHE A 37 -1.85 6.63 4.13
C PHE A 37 -1.74 5.22 4.74
N LEU A 38 -0.73 4.44 4.35
CA LEU A 38 -0.51 3.10 4.87
C LEU A 38 -0.17 3.12 6.36
N SER A 39 0.58 4.12 6.84
CA SER A 39 0.83 4.33 8.28
C SER A 39 -0.47 4.59 9.05
N GLY A 40 -1.43 5.33 8.47
CA GLY A 40 -2.77 5.48 9.03
C GLY A 40 -3.48 4.13 9.16
N LEU A 41 -3.43 3.29 8.12
CA LEU A 41 -4.01 1.93 8.18
C LEU A 41 -3.33 1.00 9.19
N VAL A 42 -2.03 1.19 9.45
CA VAL A 42 -1.31 0.48 10.51
C VAL A 42 -1.79 0.94 11.89
N ALA A 43 -1.94 2.26 12.09
CA ALA A 43 -2.47 2.83 13.32
C ALA A 43 -3.93 2.40 13.59
N GLU A 44 -4.71 2.22 12.53
CA GLU A 44 -6.07 1.66 12.58
C GLU A 44 -6.10 0.13 12.69
N GLU A 45 -4.95 -0.54 12.85
CA GLU A 45 -4.88 -1.99 13.02
C GLU A 45 -5.41 -2.80 11.83
N LYS A 46 -5.49 -2.20 10.64
CA LYS A 46 -5.90 -2.88 9.39
C LYS A 46 -4.71 -3.52 8.67
N LEU A 47 -3.52 -2.96 8.88
CA LEU A 47 -2.26 -3.45 8.34
C LEU A 47 -1.25 -3.66 9.46
N GLU A 48 -0.31 -4.57 9.22
CA GLU A 48 0.91 -4.68 10.00
C GLU A 48 2.10 -4.23 9.15
N PHE A 49 3.05 -3.53 9.77
CA PHE A 49 4.30 -3.14 9.12
C PHE A 49 5.47 -3.78 9.86
N ARG A 50 6.18 -4.67 9.18
CA ARG A 50 7.30 -5.44 9.75
C ARG A 50 8.35 -5.71 8.67
N ASP A 51 9.63 -5.59 9.02
CA ASP A 51 10.75 -5.89 8.11
C ASP A 51 10.66 -5.16 6.76
N GLY A 52 10.15 -3.91 6.77
CA GLY A 52 9.98 -3.10 5.56
C GLY A 52 8.80 -3.51 4.67
N MET A 53 7.95 -4.44 5.11
CA MET A 53 6.83 -5.00 4.36
C MET A 53 5.50 -4.70 5.05
N TYR A 54 4.47 -4.44 4.24
CA TYR A 54 3.09 -4.32 4.70
C TYR A 54 2.38 -5.67 4.54
N PHE A 55 1.66 -6.05 5.59
CA PHE A 55 0.86 -7.28 5.67
C PHE A 55 -0.59 -6.90 5.95
N LEU A 56 -1.53 -7.65 5.39
CA LEU A 56 -2.93 -7.56 5.80
C LEU A 56 -3.04 -8.15 7.22
N ARG A 57 -3.60 -7.38 8.16
CA ARG A 57 -3.87 -7.89 9.50
C ARG A 57 -5.03 -8.89 9.43
N LYS A 58 -4.88 -10.03 10.11
CA LYS A 58 -5.89 -11.11 10.17
C LYS A 58 -6.88 -10.89 11.30
#